data_AF-A0A920S7P6-F1
#
_entry.id   AF-A0A920S7P6-F1
#
_cell.length_a   1.000
_cell.length_b   1.000
_cell.length_c   1.000
_cell.angle_alpha   90.00
_cell.angle_beta   90.00
_cell.angle_gamma   90.00
#
_symmetry.space_group_name_H-M   'P 1'
#
loop_
_entity.id
_entity.type
_entity.pdbx_description
1 polymer ?
#
loop_
_entity_poly.entity_id
_entity_poly.type
_entity_poly.pdbx_seq_one_letter_code
_entity_poly.pdbx_strand_id
1 'polypeptide(L)'
;MELGPQDFVLVTLKAHALPGVAADLRTLLGPDTAVVSAVNGLPWWYFHRLASPIAERPLESVDPKGVIWKRIGPERAIGCVVYPSVEVSEPGVVRHLSDDKFSLGEPSGEKSERVRSLAKAFIDAGLKAP
;
A
#
# COMPACT_ATOMS: atom_id res chain seq x y z
N MET A 1 2.83 -5.52 -23.92
CA MET A 1 3.98 -5.35 -23.02
C MET A 1 3.47 -5.66 -21.63
N GLU A 2 3.97 -6.71 -21.00
CA GLU A 2 3.64 -7.02 -19.61
C GLU A 2 4.69 -6.32 -18.73
N LEU A 3 4.26 -5.57 -17.71
CA LEU A 3 5.19 -4.80 -16.86
C LEU A 3 6.13 -5.70 -16.04
N GLY A 4 5.71 -6.94 -15.77
CA GLY A 4 6.45 -7.90 -14.96
C GLY A 4 6.57 -7.48 -13.49
N PRO A 5 7.35 -8.25 -12.70
CA PRO A 5 7.58 -7.96 -11.29
C PRO A 5 8.12 -6.54 -11.06
N GLN A 6 7.59 -5.86 -10.06
CA GLN A 6 8.02 -4.51 -9.65
C GLN A 6 8.65 -4.55 -8.25
N ASP A 7 9.50 -3.60 -7.91
CA ASP A 7 10.01 -3.49 -6.53
C ASP A 7 8.90 -3.01 -5.57
N PHE A 8 8.12 -2.02 -6.01
CA PHE A 8 7.02 -1.43 -5.26
C PHE A 8 5.76 -1.32 -6.12
N VAL A 9 4.62 -1.71 -5.55
CA VAL A 9 3.29 -1.52 -6.14
C VAL A 9 2.47 -0.61 -5.23
N LEU A 10 2.15 0.60 -5.68
CA LEU A 10 1.34 1.55 -4.93
C LEU A 10 -0.15 1.28 -5.21
N VAL A 11 -0.88 0.91 -4.17
CA VAL A 11 -2.33 0.69 -4.24
C VAL A 11 -3.06 1.88 -3.62
N THR A 12 -3.65 2.70 -4.49
CA THR A 12 -4.40 3.92 -4.15
C THR A 12 -5.90 3.78 -4.46
N LEU A 13 -6.37 2.56 -4.71
CA LEU A 13 -7.79 2.27 -4.97
C LEU A 13 -8.63 2.45 -3.70
N LYS A 14 -9.94 2.68 -3.88
CA LYS A 14 -10.89 2.54 -2.76
C LYS A 14 -10.79 1.12 -2.19
N ALA A 15 -10.81 0.97 -0.86
CA ALA A 15 -10.57 -0.31 -0.19
C ALA A 15 -11.42 -1.47 -0.75
N HIS A 16 -12.70 -1.24 -1.03
CA HIS A 16 -13.62 -2.25 -1.58
C HIS A 16 -13.33 -2.67 -3.03
N ALA A 17 -12.50 -1.92 -3.77
CA ALA A 17 -12.14 -2.25 -5.15
C ALA A 17 -10.92 -3.20 -5.22
N LEU A 18 -10.08 -3.22 -4.18
CA LEU A 18 -8.86 -4.02 -4.16
C LEU A 18 -9.09 -5.54 -4.35
N PRO A 19 -10.13 -6.18 -3.74
CA PRO A 19 -10.39 -7.59 -3.98
C PRO A 19 -10.62 -7.95 -5.46
N GLY A 20 -11.22 -7.03 -6.23
CA GLY A 20 -11.51 -7.23 -7.65
C GLY A 20 -10.26 -7.24 -8.53
N VAL A 21 -9.24 -6.46 -8.17
CA VAL A 21 -7.97 -6.35 -8.94
C VAL A 21 -6.84 -7.22 -8.38
N ALA A 22 -7.06 -7.89 -7.24
CA ALA A 22 -6.03 -8.70 -6.59
C ALA A 22 -5.50 -9.85 -7.46
N ALA A 23 -6.27 -10.30 -8.47
CA ALA A 23 -5.78 -11.26 -9.46
C ALA A 23 -4.78 -10.62 -10.42
N ASP A 24 -5.12 -9.44 -10.95
CA ASP A 24 -4.31 -8.71 -11.93
C ASP A 24 -2.99 -8.23 -11.33
N LEU A 25 -2.99 -7.89 -10.03
CA LEU A 25 -1.77 -7.50 -9.32
C LEU A 25 -0.70 -8.61 -9.32
N ARG A 26 -1.07 -9.89 -9.44
CA ARG A 26 -0.13 -11.02 -9.33
C ARG A 26 1.03 -10.94 -10.32
N THR A 27 0.82 -10.42 -11.52
CA THR A 27 1.88 -10.30 -12.54
C THR A 27 2.94 -9.28 -12.16
N LEU A 28 2.62 -8.37 -11.22
CA LEU A 28 3.53 -7.37 -10.68
C LEU A 28 4.26 -7.84 -9.42
N LEU A 29 3.83 -8.96 -8.81
CA LEU A 29 4.36 -9.45 -7.53
C LEU A 29 5.47 -10.49 -7.75
N GLY A 30 6.72 -10.02 -7.68
CA GLY A 30 7.90 -10.86 -7.51
C GLY A 30 8.13 -11.28 -6.05
N PRO A 31 9.19 -12.04 -5.76
CA PRO A 31 9.51 -12.50 -4.40
C PRO A 31 9.62 -11.35 -3.39
N ASP A 32 10.30 -10.26 -3.77
CA ASP A 32 10.61 -9.14 -2.87
C ASP A 32 9.69 -7.92 -3.04
N THR A 33 8.70 -8.01 -3.93
CA THR A 33 7.78 -6.90 -4.21
C THR A 33 7.03 -6.49 -2.94
N ALA A 34 7.11 -5.20 -2.62
CA ALA A 34 6.31 -4.57 -1.58
C ALA A 34 5.05 -3.93 -2.15
N VAL A 35 3.94 -4.05 -1.42
CA VAL A 35 2.65 -3.46 -1.75
C VAL A 35 2.35 -2.33 -0.79
N VAL A 36 2.40 -1.10 -1.29
CA VAL A 36 2.20 0.12 -0.52
C VAL A 36 0.71 0.42 -0.48
N SER A 37 0.10 0.24 0.69
CA SER A 37 -1.34 0.43 0.91
C SER A 37 -1.63 1.88 1.28
N ALA A 38 -1.84 2.73 0.28
CA ALA A 38 -2.19 4.14 0.42
C ALA A 38 -3.72 4.32 0.35
N VAL A 39 -4.43 3.76 1.33
CA VAL A 39 -5.89 3.72 1.38
C VAL A 39 -6.39 4.38 2.66
N ASN A 40 -7.53 5.07 2.58
CA ASN A 40 -8.18 5.64 3.76
C ASN A 40 -8.80 4.54 4.62
N GLY A 41 -8.80 4.75 5.95
CA GLY A 41 -9.39 3.83 6.92
C GLY A 41 -8.43 2.74 7.41
N LEU A 42 -8.97 1.61 7.88
CA LEU A 42 -8.17 0.48 8.32
C LEU A 42 -7.67 -0.34 7.12
N PRO A 43 -6.37 -0.66 7.05
CA PRO A 43 -5.83 -1.49 5.99
C PRO A 43 -6.23 -2.97 6.15
N TRP A 44 -6.24 -3.73 5.05
CA TRP A 44 -6.56 -5.17 5.05
C TRP A 44 -5.58 -6.03 5.86
N TRP A 45 -4.33 -5.56 5.99
CA TRP A 45 -3.26 -6.20 6.76
C TRP A 45 -3.20 -5.73 8.22
N TYR A 46 -4.18 -4.96 8.73
CA TYR A 46 -4.10 -4.29 10.04
C TYR A 46 -3.69 -5.19 11.23
N PHE A 47 -4.08 -6.46 11.23
CA PHE A 47 -3.73 -7.41 12.30
C PHE A 47 -2.39 -8.13 12.08
N HIS A 48 -1.75 -7.98 10.92
CA HIS A 48 -0.44 -8.55 10.66
C HIS A 48 0.62 -7.87 11.54
N ARG A 49 1.45 -8.67 12.24
CA ARG A 49 2.48 -8.21 13.19
C ARG A 49 1.96 -7.36 14.35
N LEU A 50 0.66 -7.32 14.60
CA LEU A 50 0.10 -6.67 15.78
C LEU A 50 0.43 -7.50 17.03
N ALA A 51 0.92 -6.86 18.09
CA ALA A 51 1.15 -7.53 19.38
C ALA A 51 -0.18 -7.80 20.12
N SER A 52 -0.96 -8.76 19.62
CA SER A 52 -2.34 -9.03 20.09
C SER A 52 -2.75 -10.49 19.86
N PRO A 53 -3.66 -11.07 20.68
CA PRO A 53 -4.20 -12.42 20.45
C PRO A 53 -4.95 -12.59 19.13
N ILE A 54 -5.37 -11.48 18.49
CA ILE A 54 -6.09 -11.49 17.21
C ILE A 54 -5.16 -11.20 16.02
N ALA A 55 -3.84 -11.32 16.18
CA ALA A 55 -2.88 -11.11 15.10
C ALA A 55 -3.01 -12.14 13.96
N GLU A 56 -2.36 -11.87 12.83
CA GLU A 56 -2.18 -12.82 11.72
C GLU A 56 -3.49 -13.33 11.09
N ARG A 57 -4.48 -12.45 10.98
CA ARG A 57 -5.75 -12.74 10.31
C ARG A 57 -6.23 -11.57 9.45
N PRO A 58 -7.01 -11.83 8.39
CA PRO A 58 -7.66 -10.77 7.63
C PRO A 58 -8.69 -10.02 8.47
N LEU A 59 -8.86 -8.73 8.16
CA LEU A 59 -9.93 -7.90 8.69
C LEU A 59 -11.17 -8.07 7.79
N GLU A 60 -12.18 -8.79 8.28
CA GLU A 60 -13.36 -9.21 7.48
C GLU A 60 -14.13 -8.03 6.86
N SER A 61 -14.16 -6.86 7.50
CA SER A 61 -14.89 -5.68 7.01
C SER A 61 -14.25 -5.05 5.77
N VAL A 62 -12.96 -5.28 5.51
CA VAL A 62 -12.21 -4.71 4.38
C VAL A 62 -11.69 -5.77 3.42
N ASP A 63 -11.48 -6.99 3.90
CA ASP A 63 -11.08 -8.15 3.11
C ASP A 63 -11.95 -9.37 3.44
N PRO A 64 -13.23 -9.38 3.01
CA PRO A 64 -14.13 -10.49 3.28
C PRO A 64 -13.56 -11.81 2.77
N LYS A 65 -13.58 -12.86 3.61
CA LYS A 65 -13.01 -14.19 3.32
C LYS A 65 -11.48 -14.20 3.09
N GLY A 66 -10.79 -13.09 3.36
CA GLY A 66 -9.33 -12.97 3.25
C GLY A 66 -8.81 -13.10 1.81
N VAL A 67 -9.51 -12.54 0.82
CA VAL A 67 -9.13 -12.64 -0.59
C VAL A 67 -7.81 -11.93 -0.86
N ILE A 68 -7.64 -10.71 -0.36
CA ILE A 68 -6.43 -9.91 -0.49
C ILE A 68 -5.30 -10.58 0.28
N TRP A 69 -5.56 -10.98 1.53
CA TRP A 69 -4.61 -11.67 2.39
C TRP A 69 -3.99 -12.89 1.70
N LYS A 70 -4.81 -13.74 1.07
CA LYS A 70 -4.34 -14.96 0.38
C LYS A 70 -3.66 -14.69 -0.95
N ARG A 71 -4.02 -13.61 -1.65
CA ARG A 71 -3.52 -13.34 -3.01
C ARG A 71 -2.26 -12.50 -3.03
N ILE A 72 -2.19 -11.51 -2.13
CA ILE A 72 -1.06 -10.58 -2.02
C ILE A 72 -0.07 -11.07 -0.96
N GLY A 73 -0.56 -11.52 0.19
CA GLY A 73 0.29 -11.84 1.34
C GLY A 73 0.57 -10.61 2.20
N PRO A 74 0.19 -10.60 3.50
CA PRO A 74 0.35 -9.45 4.38
C PRO A 74 1.82 -9.05 4.60
N GLU A 75 2.78 -9.95 4.41
CA GLU A 75 4.22 -9.71 4.52
C GLU A 75 4.75 -8.69 3.49
N ARG A 76 4.02 -8.48 2.39
CA ARG A 76 4.35 -7.49 1.37
C ARG A 76 3.92 -6.08 1.75
N ALA A 77 3.04 -5.93 2.75
CA ALA A 77 2.43 -4.66 3.05
C ALA A 77 3.46 -3.63 3.55
N ILE A 78 3.38 -2.42 3.00
CA ILE A 78 3.91 -1.20 3.58
C ILE A 78 2.72 -0.26 3.82
N GLY A 79 2.60 0.26 5.03
CA GLY A 79 1.62 1.29 5.35
C GLY A 79 2.02 2.64 4.78
N CYS A 80 1.03 3.37 4.26
CA CYS A 80 1.21 4.71 3.74
C CYS A 80 0.05 5.61 4.19
N VAL A 81 0.36 6.63 4.98
CA VAL A 81 -0.58 7.71 5.30
C VAL A 81 -0.35 8.85 4.31
N VAL A 82 -1.38 9.15 3.52
CA VAL A 82 -1.36 10.18 2.49
C VAL A 82 -1.92 11.48 3.07
N TYR A 83 -1.12 12.53 3.12
CA TYR A 83 -1.56 13.87 3.52
C TYR A 83 -1.97 14.78 2.34
N PRO A 84 -1.42 14.64 1.12
CA PRO A 84 -1.81 15.48 0.00
C PRO A 84 -3.30 15.49 -0.27
N SER A 85 -3.83 16.70 -0.46
CA SER A 85 -5.14 16.89 -1.05
C SER A 85 -4.98 17.02 -2.56
N VAL A 86 -5.60 16.10 -3.29
CA VAL A 86 -5.57 16.03 -4.75
C VAL A 86 -6.97 15.76 -5.29
N GLU A 87 -7.25 16.24 -6.48
CA GLU A 87 -8.46 15.91 -7.22
C GLU A 87 -8.13 15.48 -8.65
N VAL A 88 -8.95 14.59 -9.21
CA VAL A 88 -8.92 14.25 -10.63
C VAL A 88 -9.97 15.12 -11.31
N SER A 89 -9.54 16.19 -11.99
CA SER A 89 -10.46 17.11 -12.67
C SER A 89 -11.07 16.50 -13.93
N GLU A 90 -10.30 15.63 -14.60
CA GLU A 90 -10.70 14.86 -15.79
C GLU A 90 -9.77 13.64 -15.96
N PRO A 91 -10.11 12.64 -16.79
CA PRO A 91 -9.27 11.45 -16.97
C PRO A 91 -7.82 11.79 -17.35
N GLY A 92 -6.88 11.39 -16.49
CA GLY A 92 -5.45 11.62 -16.69
C GLY A 92 -4.92 12.97 -16.20
N VAL A 93 -5.77 13.85 -15.66
CA VAL A 93 -5.35 15.15 -15.11
C VAL A 93 -5.58 15.19 -13.61
N VAL A 94 -4.49 15.35 -12.86
CA VAL A 94 -4.49 15.44 -11.39
C VAL A 94 -4.14 16.86 -11.00
N ARG A 95 -5.01 17.50 -10.20
CA ARG A 95 -4.75 18.80 -9.59
C ARG A 95 -4.32 18.59 -8.15
N HIS A 96 -3.13 19.07 -7.83
CA HIS A 96 -2.62 19.13 -6.47
C HIS A 96 -3.12 20.40 -5.79
N LEU A 97 -3.71 20.27 -4.59
CA LEU A 97 -4.32 21.38 -3.86
C LEU A 97 -3.44 21.82 -2.69
N SER A 98 -2.91 20.88 -1.91
CA SER A 98 -2.10 21.16 -0.73
C SER A 98 -1.36 19.92 -0.23
N ASP A 99 -0.32 20.14 0.57
CA ASP A 99 0.53 19.15 1.27
C ASP A 99 1.26 18.17 0.33
N ASP A 100 2.45 17.75 0.70
CA ASP A 100 3.33 16.87 -0.10
C ASP A 100 3.85 15.70 0.75
N LYS A 101 3.28 15.50 1.95
CA LYS A 101 3.75 14.54 2.94
C LYS A 101 3.13 13.15 2.82
N PHE A 102 3.96 12.13 2.99
CA PHE A 102 3.56 10.73 3.10
C PHE A 102 4.27 10.10 4.30
N SER A 103 3.56 9.45 5.20
CA SER A 103 4.20 8.65 6.25
C SER A 103 4.24 7.19 5.82
N LEU A 104 5.43 6.59 5.81
CA LEU A 104 5.64 5.20 5.40
C LEU A 104 6.03 4.33 6.60
N GLY A 105 5.61 3.06 6.63
CA GLY A 105 5.98 2.17 7.74
C GLY A 105 5.70 0.70 7.52
N GLU A 106 6.44 -0.14 8.23
CA GLU A 106 6.20 -1.59 8.30
C GLU A 106 5.01 -1.91 9.22
N PRO A 107 4.24 -2.98 8.94
CA PRO A 107 3.27 -3.51 9.88
C PRO A 107 3.86 -3.85 11.25
N SER A 108 5.14 -4.26 11.29
CA SER A 108 5.88 -4.53 12.54
C SER A 108 6.34 -3.28 13.30
N GLY A 109 6.30 -2.10 12.67
CA GLY A 109 6.91 -0.87 13.19
C GLY A 109 8.43 -0.80 13.07
N GLU A 110 9.09 -1.83 12.53
CA GLU A 110 10.54 -1.84 12.33
C GLU A 110 10.98 -0.89 11.21
N LYS A 111 12.21 -0.39 11.32
CA LYS A 111 12.83 0.44 10.28
C LYS A 111 13.58 -0.42 9.26
N SER A 112 12.84 -0.96 8.28
CA SER A 112 13.39 -1.81 7.22
C SER A 112 14.13 -1.03 6.13
N GLU A 113 14.95 -1.73 5.34
CA GLU A 113 15.62 -1.18 4.17
C GLU A 113 14.64 -0.81 3.06
N ARG A 114 13.64 -1.66 2.77
CA ARG A 114 12.64 -1.39 1.72
C ARG A 114 11.83 -0.12 1.98
N VAL A 115 11.48 0.16 3.23
CA VAL A 115 10.79 1.42 3.59
C VAL A 115 11.72 2.62 3.40
N ARG A 116 13.00 2.52 3.78
CA ARG A 116 13.99 3.59 3.57
C ARG A 116 14.22 3.87 2.08
N SER A 117 14.33 2.82 1.26
CA SER A 117 14.49 2.95 -0.19
C SER A 117 13.28 3.61 -0.85
N LEU A 118 12.07 3.22 -0.45
CA LEU A 118 10.83 3.86 -0.91
C LEU A 118 10.74 5.33 -0.49
N ALA A 119 11.04 5.63 0.79
CA ALA A 119 11.05 7.00 1.30
C ALA A 119 12.06 7.87 0.53
N LYS A 120 13.26 7.34 0.27
CA LYS A 120 14.26 8.02 -0.56
C LYS A 120 13.72 8.31 -1.96
N ALA A 121 13.08 7.35 -2.62
CA ALA A 121 12.50 7.56 -3.94
C ALA A 121 11.42 8.66 -3.94
N PHE A 122 10.60 8.74 -2.90
CA PHE A 122 9.61 9.81 -2.72
C PHE A 122 10.30 11.18 -2.54
N ILE A 123 11.35 11.23 -1.73
CA ILE A 123 12.13 12.46 -1.48
C ILE A 123 12.84 12.95 -2.74
N ASP A 124 13.48 12.04 -3.49
CA ASP A 124 14.14 12.37 -4.76
C ASP A 124 13.14 12.91 -5.80
N ALA A 125 11.87 12.50 -5.69
CA ALA A 125 10.75 13.01 -6.51
C ALA A 125 10.12 14.32 -5.98
N GLY A 126 10.64 14.90 -4.89
CA GLY A 126 10.17 16.16 -4.31
C GLY A 126 9.03 16.03 -3.28
N LEU A 127 8.72 14.82 -2.81
CA LEU A 127 7.72 14.57 -1.76
C LEU A 127 8.37 14.51 -0.38
N LYS A 128 7.61 14.75 0.69
CA LYS A 128 8.09 14.61 2.07
C LYS A 128 7.76 13.22 2.61
N ALA A 129 8.75 12.35 2.79
CA ALA A 129 8.54 11.01 3.35
C ALA A 129 9.45 10.75 4.58
N PRO A 130 9.09 11.28 5.77
CA PRO A 130 9.86 11.11 7.00
C PRO A 130 9.80 9.70 7.61
#